data_AF-A0A2H5YCH6-F1
#
_entry.id   AF-A0A2H5YCH6-F1
#
_cell.length_a   1.000
_cell.length_b   1.000
_cell.length_c   1.000
_cell.angle_alpha   90.00
_cell.angle_beta   90.00
_cell.angle_gamma   90.00
#
_symmetry.space_group_name_H-M   'P 1'
#
loop_
_entity.id
_entity.type
_entity.pdbx_description
1 polymer ?
#
loop_
_entity_poly.entity_id
_entity_poly.type
_entity_poly.pdbx_seq_one_letter_code
_entity_poly.pdbx_strand_id
1 'polypeptide(L)'
;MAKVNKTERQLARKREEEIQNILFALLRAQHDPSRPDVQEHGLDERDLAFEADLIIPAEMEMAVYATQKRGHILSLLRTMKSRGLVEYTPTPPTGVYRVRLTPQGKEVALHILRPWWARLRDAFRRRRFFHL
;
A
#
# COMPACT_ATOMS: atom_id res chain seq x y z
N MET A 1 12.41 -28.16 -17.24
CA MET A 1 11.18 -27.41 -16.89
C MET A 1 11.21 -26.71 -15.50
N ALA A 2 12.34 -26.60 -14.79
CA ALA A 2 12.37 -26.02 -13.43
C ALA A 2 12.59 -24.48 -13.33
N LYS A 3 13.01 -23.80 -14.40
CA LYS A 3 13.34 -22.36 -14.38
C LYS A 3 12.11 -21.43 -14.35
N VAL A 4 10.97 -21.88 -14.89
CA VAL A 4 9.74 -21.08 -14.97
C VAL A 4 9.17 -20.79 -13.57
N ASN A 5 9.15 -21.80 -12.69
CA ASN A 5 8.58 -21.71 -11.35
C ASN A 5 9.36 -20.78 -10.40
N LYS A 6 10.68 -20.60 -10.60
CA LYS A 6 11.49 -19.68 -9.78
C LYS A 6 11.22 -18.21 -10.11
N THR A 7 11.03 -17.91 -11.40
CA THR A 7 10.83 -16.54 -11.90
C THR A 7 9.46 -16.00 -11.47
N GLU A 8 8.42 -16.82 -11.58
CA GLU A 8 7.06 -16.44 -11.15
C GLU A 8 6.99 -16.13 -9.66
N ARG A 9 7.66 -16.96 -8.82
CA ARG A 9 7.74 -16.72 -7.37
C ARG A 9 8.46 -15.43 -7.03
N GLN A 10 9.54 -15.11 -7.75
CA GLN A 10 10.28 -13.87 -7.56
C GLN A 10 9.44 -12.64 -7.92
N LEU A 11 8.72 -12.70 -9.04
CA LEU A 11 7.82 -11.62 -9.48
C LEU A 11 6.66 -11.43 -8.50
N ALA A 12 6.05 -12.52 -8.01
CA ALA A 12 4.99 -12.46 -7.02
C ALA A 12 5.47 -11.83 -5.70
N ARG A 13 6.67 -12.22 -5.25
CA ARG A 13 7.28 -11.65 -4.05
C ARG A 13 7.52 -10.15 -4.20
N LYS A 14 8.13 -9.72 -5.31
CA LYS A 14 8.37 -8.30 -5.59
C LYS A 14 7.05 -7.51 -5.58
N ARG A 15 6.01 -8.03 -6.22
CA ARG A 15 4.70 -7.38 -6.26
C ARG A 15 4.08 -7.24 -4.87
N GLU A 16 4.27 -8.23 -4.01
CA GLU A 16 3.78 -8.17 -2.62
C GLU A 16 4.57 -7.14 -1.80
N GLU A 17 5.88 -7.05 -1.99
CA GLU A 17 6.74 -6.00 -1.40
C GLU A 17 6.27 -4.60 -1.84
N GLU A 18 5.97 -4.40 -3.12
CA GLU A 18 5.42 -3.13 -3.64
C GLU A 18 4.05 -2.80 -3.03
N ILE A 19 3.16 -3.78 -2.86
CA ILE A 19 1.86 -3.59 -2.18
C ILE A 19 2.06 -3.15 -0.73
N GLN A 20 3.00 -3.77 -0.02
CA GLN A 20 3.32 -3.41 1.37
C GLN A 20 3.84 -1.98 1.47
N ASN A 21 4.73 -1.57 0.56
CA ASN A 21 5.23 -0.20 0.51
C ASN A 21 4.10 0.81 0.30
N ILE A 22 3.14 0.52 -0.60
CA ILE A 22 1.95 1.37 -0.80
C ILE A 22 1.11 1.45 0.47
N LEU A 23 0.87 0.33 1.16
CA LEU A 23 0.10 0.31 2.41
C LEU A 23 0.76 1.17 3.49
N PHE A 24 2.09 1.09 3.62
CA PHE A 24 2.83 1.88 4.60
C PHE A 24 2.89 3.35 4.25
N ALA A 25 3.08 3.70 2.98
CA ALA A 25 3.05 5.08 2.51
C ALA A 25 1.69 5.72 2.82
N LEU A 26 0.59 5.04 2.48
CA LEU A 26 -0.77 5.53 2.80
C LEU A 26 -1.00 5.64 4.31
N LEU A 27 -0.59 4.63 5.08
CA LEU A 27 -0.77 4.65 6.53
C LEU A 27 -0.01 5.81 7.17
N ARG A 28 1.24 6.03 6.74
CA ARG A 28 2.07 7.15 7.21
C ARG A 28 1.43 8.48 6.84
N ALA A 29 1.04 8.66 5.59
CA ALA A 29 0.45 9.91 5.11
C ALA A 29 -0.88 10.24 5.80
N GLN A 30 -1.71 9.24 6.10
CA GLN A 30 -2.96 9.42 6.85
C GLN A 30 -2.77 9.75 8.35
N HIS A 31 -1.61 9.47 8.93
CA HIS A 31 -1.32 9.80 10.34
C HIS A 31 -0.37 11.00 10.46
N ASP A 32 -0.03 11.65 9.34
CA ASP A 32 0.78 12.85 9.33
C ASP A 32 -0.09 14.08 9.70
N PRO A 33 0.15 14.73 10.86
CA PRO A 33 -0.63 15.88 11.29
C PRO A 33 -0.39 17.12 10.42
N SER A 34 0.70 17.16 9.64
CA SER A 34 1.00 18.27 8.74
C SER A 34 0.21 18.23 7.43
N ARG A 35 -0.50 17.13 7.15
CA ARG A 35 -1.23 16.89 5.89
C ARG A 35 -2.70 16.54 6.13
N PRO A 36 -3.51 17.44 6.70
CA PRO A 36 -4.92 17.16 7.00
C PRO A 36 -5.74 16.79 5.75
N ASP A 37 -5.43 17.38 4.59
CA ASP A 37 -6.06 17.07 3.30
C ASP A 37 -5.95 15.58 2.92
N VAL A 38 -4.84 14.92 3.26
CA VAL A 38 -4.63 13.50 2.97
C VAL A 38 -5.49 12.62 3.87
N GLN A 39 -5.78 13.07 5.08
CA GLN A 39 -6.64 12.34 6.02
C GLN A 39 -8.09 12.32 5.53
N GLU A 40 -8.56 13.43 4.96
CA GLU A 40 -9.94 13.58 4.48
C GLU A 40 -10.12 13.02 3.06
N HIS A 41 -9.22 13.36 2.15
CA HIS A 41 -9.39 13.11 0.71
C HIS A 41 -8.51 11.98 0.16
N GLY A 42 -7.55 11.47 0.94
CA GLY A 42 -6.58 10.48 0.49
C GLY A 42 -5.38 11.10 -0.24
N LEU A 43 -4.47 10.26 -0.72
CA LEU A 43 -3.22 10.67 -1.37
C LEU A 43 -3.32 10.52 -2.88
N ASP A 44 -2.78 11.47 -3.63
CA ASP A 44 -2.70 11.36 -5.09
C ASP A 44 -1.83 10.16 -5.49
N GLU A 45 -2.26 9.39 -6.50
CA GLU A 45 -1.59 8.15 -6.92
C GLU A 45 -0.11 8.34 -7.26
N ARG A 46 0.26 9.52 -7.78
CA ARG A 46 1.64 9.85 -8.15
C ARG A 46 2.49 10.09 -6.90
N ASP A 47 1.99 10.90 -5.98
CA ASP A 47 2.67 11.19 -4.73
C ASP A 47 2.78 9.93 -3.87
N LEU A 48 1.75 9.07 -3.93
CA LEU A 48 1.78 7.75 -3.34
C LEU A 48 2.86 6.86 -3.96
N ALA A 49 2.98 6.83 -5.29
CA ALA A 49 4.03 6.06 -5.96
C ALA A 49 5.43 6.55 -5.57
N PHE A 50 5.60 7.86 -5.39
CA PHE A 50 6.84 8.45 -4.91
C PHE A 50 7.12 8.05 -3.45
N GLU A 51 6.14 8.21 -2.56
CA GLU A 51 6.28 7.86 -1.15
C GLU A 51 6.49 6.37 -0.87
N ALA A 52 6.06 5.51 -1.80
CA ALA A 52 6.24 4.07 -1.76
C ALA A 52 7.55 3.60 -2.43
N ASP A 53 8.44 4.53 -2.82
CA ASP A 53 9.70 4.28 -3.52
C ASP A 53 9.52 3.50 -4.85
N LEU A 54 8.38 3.68 -5.52
CA LEU A 54 8.06 3.01 -6.79
C LEU A 54 8.48 3.85 -8.01
N ILE A 55 8.70 5.14 -7.80
CA ILE A 55 9.23 6.08 -8.78
C ILE A 55 10.29 6.97 -8.11
N ILE A 56 11.30 7.37 -8.89
CA ILE A 56 12.34 8.31 -8.43
C ILE A 56 11.94 9.77 -8.72
N PRO A 57 12.54 10.78 -8.06
CA PRO A 57 12.22 12.19 -8.30
C PRO A 57 12.28 12.60 -9.78
N ALA A 58 13.28 12.11 -10.52
CA ALA A 58 13.42 12.39 -11.96
C ALA A 58 12.26 11.82 -12.80
N GLU A 59 11.56 10.80 -12.32
CA GLU A 59 10.40 10.19 -12.97
C GLU A 59 9.08 10.88 -12.61
N MET A 60 9.06 11.78 -11.62
CA MET A 60 7.86 12.55 -11.24
C MET A 60 7.48 13.62 -12.27
N GLU A 61 8.40 14.00 -13.15
CA GLU A 61 8.11 14.93 -14.25
C GLU A 61 6.98 14.35 -15.12
N MET A 62 5.95 15.17 -15.38
CA MET A 62 4.65 14.71 -15.90
C MET A 62 4.75 13.87 -17.18
N ALA A 63 5.76 14.10 -18.01
CA ALA A 63 5.98 13.35 -19.26
C ALA A 63 6.45 11.90 -19.03
N VAL A 64 7.21 11.64 -17.95
CA VAL A 64 7.81 10.32 -17.67
C VAL A 64 6.85 9.43 -16.87
N TYR A 65 6.09 10.02 -15.94
CA TYR A 65 5.09 9.28 -15.17
C TYR A 65 3.94 8.75 -16.04
N ALA A 66 3.60 9.43 -17.14
CA ALA A 66 2.34 9.24 -17.87
C ALA A 66 2.10 7.86 -18.52
N THR A 67 3.13 7.06 -18.79
CA THR A 67 3.00 5.87 -19.66
C THR A 67 3.10 4.54 -18.90
N GLN A 68 4.30 4.00 -18.72
CA GLN A 68 4.49 2.63 -18.24
C GLN A 68 4.37 2.51 -16.71
N LYS A 69 4.96 3.46 -15.97
CA LYS A 69 4.96 3.43 -14.50
C LYS A 69 3.56 3.63 -13.94
N ARG A 70 2.81 4.61 -14.42
CA ARG A 70 1.42 4.81 -14.04
C ARG A 70 0.55 3.57 -14.29
N GLY A 71 0.73 2.89 -15.42
CA GLY A 71 0.03 1.62 -15.69
C GLY A 71 0.33 0.53 -14.65
N HIS A 72 1.59 0.43 -14.21
CA HIS A 72 2.00 -0.48 -13.14
C HIS A 72 1.36 -0.11 -11.80
N ILE A 73 1.41 1.16 -11.41
CA ILE A 73 0.79 1.66 -10.17
C ILE A 73 -0.72 1.37 -10.16
N LEU A 74 -1.42 1.69 -11.25
CA LEU A 74 -2.85 1.41 -11.39
C LEU A 74 -3.17 -0.09 -11.32
N SER A 75 -2.29 -0.95 -11.84
CA SER A 75 -2.42 -2.40 -11.72
C SER A 75 -2.29 -2.88 -10.26
N LEU A 76 -1.31 -2.32 -9.52
CA LEU A 76 -1.17 -2.57 -8.08
C LEU A 76 -2.41 -2.09 -7.32
N LEU A 77 -2.86 -0.86 -7.54
CA LEU A 77 -4.04 -0.29 -6.89
C LEU A 77 -5.31 -1.09 -7.19
N ARG A 78 -5.49 -1.56 -8.43
CA ARG A 78 -6.61 -2.46 -8.79
C ARG A 78 -6.55 -3.77 -8.02
N THR A 79 -5.36 -4.34 -7.87
CA THR A 79 -5.14 -5.57 -7.08
C THR A 79 -5.49 -5.33 -5.62
N MET A 80 -5.01 -4.23 -5.04
CA MET A 80 -5.30 -3.86 -3.66
C MET A 80 -6.78 -3.59 -3.44
N LYS A 81 -7.46 -2.93 -4.39
CA LYS A 81 -8.91 -2.71 -4.37
C LYS A 81 -9.69 -4.02 -4.43
N SER A 82 -9.29 -4.97 -5.29
CA SER A 82 -9.93 -6.30 -5.33
C SER A 82 -9.75 -7.12 -4.05
N ARG A 83 -8.69 -6.82 -3.27
CA ARG A 83 -8.43 -7.41 -1.95
C ARG A 83 -9.13 -6.64 -0.81
N GLY A 84 -9.88 -5.58 -1.11
CA GLY A 84 -10.55 -4.74 -0.12
C GLY A 84 -9.61 -3.85 0.69
N LEU A 85 -8.36 -3.63 0.25
CA LEU A 85 -7.34 -2.90 1.02
C LEU A 85 -7.37 -1.38 0.78
N VAL A 86 -7.74 -0.96 -0.41
CA VAL A 86 -7.78 0.46 -0.79
C VAL A 86 -9.02 0.77 -1.58
N GLU A 87 -9.42 2.04 -1.53
CA GLU A 87 -10.33 2.64 -2.48
C GLU A 87 -9.60 3.76 -3.21
N TYR A 88 -10.00 3.99 -4.45
CA TYR A 88 -9.51 5.13 -5.20
C TYR A 88 -10.59 5.68 -6.11
N THR A 89 -10.63 7.01 -6.20
CA THR A 89 -11.60 7.77 -7.00
C THR A 89 -10.85 8.69 -7.97
N PRO A 90 -11.30 8.79 -9.23
CA PRO A 90 -10.72 9.76 -10.15
C PRO A 90 -11.04 11.18 -9.69
N THR A 91 -10.11 12.10 -9.92
CA THR A 91 -10.23 13.53 -9.63
C THR A 91 -10.30 14.32 -10.95
N PRO A 92 -11.51 14.62 -11.46
CA PRO A 92 -11.66 15.52 -12.60
C PRO A 92 -11.20 16.93 -12.24
N PRO A 93 -10.61 17.72 -13.17
CA PRO A 93 -10.29 17.39 -14.56
C PRO A 93 -8.90 16.74 -14.74
N THR A 94 -8.10 16.65 -13.68
CA THR A 94 -6.68 16.27 -13.73
C THR A 94 -6.44 14.83 -14.18
N GLY A 95 -7.45 13.96 -14.05
CA GLY A 95 -7.35 12.55 -14.36
C GLY A 95 -6.49 11.76 -13.37
N VAL A 96 -6.05 12.37 -12.26
CA VAL A 96 -5.32 11.73 -11.16
C VAL A 96 -6.30 10.93 -10.29
N TYR A 97 -5.84 9.86 -9.65
CA TYR A 97 -6.65 9.13 -8.67
C TYR A 97 -6.24 9.50 -7.25
N ARG A 98 -7.23 9.85 -6.42
CA ARG A 98 -7.08 9.94 -4.96
C ARG A 98 -7.25 8.56 -4.36
N VAL A 99 -6.29 8.12 -3.56
CA VAL A 99 -6.21 6.78 -2.99
C VAL A 99 -6.32 6.86 -1.48
N ARG A 100 -7.14 5.98 -0.88
CA ARG A 100 -7.34 5.89 0.57
C ARG A 100 -7.30 4.44 1.04
N LEU A 101 -6.85 4.22 2.27
CA LEU A 101 -7.00 2.93 2.95
C LEU A 101 -8.46 2.70 3.32
N THR A 102 -8.93 1.47 3.13
CA THR A 102 -10.15 0.99 3.78
C THR A 102 -9.85 0.64 5.24
N PRO A 103 -10.89 0.42 6.07
CA PRO A 103 -10.68 -0.12 7.43
C PRO A 103 -9.85 -1.42 7.42
N GLN A 104 -10.16 -2.34 6.50
CA GLN A 104 -9.41 -3.60 6.33
C GLN A 104 -7.95 -3.35 5.92
N GLY A 105 -7.69 -2.43 5.00
CA GLY A 105 -6.33 -2.07 4.59
C GLY A 105 -5.51 -1.51 5.74
N LYS A 106 -6.13 -0.68 6.59
CA LYS A 106 -5.49 -0.15 7.80
C LYS A 106 -5.12 -1.25 8.78
N GLU A 107 -6.01 -2.21 9.02
CA GLU A 107 -5.72 -3.36 9.88
C GLU A 107 -4.56 -4.20 9.35
N VAL A 108 -4.56 -4.48 8.04
CA VAL A 108 -3.47 -5.23 7.39
C VAL A 108 -2.15 -4.48 7.51
N ALA A 109 -2.11 -3.19 7.21
CA ALA A 109 -0.91 -2.37 7.34
C ALA A 109 -0.36 -2.39 8.78
N LEU A 110 -1.22 -2.19 9.78
CA LEU A 110 -0.85 -2.26 11.19
C LEU A 110 -0.36 -3.65 11.61
N HIS A 111 -0.98 -4.72 11.10
CA HIS A 111 -0.57 -6.10 11.40
C HIS A 111 0.84 -6.41 10.86
N ILE A 112 1.17 -5.90 9.68
CA ILE A 112 2.51 -6.07 9.10
C ILE A 112 3.55 -5.29 9.94
N LEU A 113 3.23 -4.07 10.39
CA LEU A 113 4.11 -3.24 11.23
C LEU A 113 4.31 -3.78 12.66
N ARG A 114 3.42 -4.64 13.17
CA ARG A 114 3.55 -5.16 14.54
C ARG A 114 4.90 -5.87 14.73
N PRO A 115 5.70 -5.47 15.74
CA PRO A 115 6.88 -6.21 16.13
C PRO A 115 6.54 -7.67 16.44
N TRP A 116 7.46 -8.58 16.14
CA TRP A 116 7.29 -10.01 16.40
C TRP A 116 6.94 -10.31 17.87
N TRP A 117 7.48 -9.54 18.81
CA TRP A 117 7.14 -9.61 20.25
C TRP A 117 5.69 -9.24 20.55
N ALA A 118 5.10 -8.28 19.84
CA ALA A 118 3.71 -7.90 20.02
C ALA A 118 2.76 -9.02 19.58
N ARG A 119 3.15 -9.81 18.57
CA ARG A 119 2.41 -11.00 18.13
C ARG A 119 2.45 -12.11 19.18
N LEU A 120 3.61 -12.32 19.81
CA LEU A 120 3.77 -13.30 20.90
C LEU A 120 2.95 -12.91 22.14
N ARG A 121 2.92 -11.62 22.51
CA ARG A 121 2.16 -11.14 23.67
C ARG A 121 0.65 -11.40 23.53
N ASP A 122 0.09 -11.22 22.33
CA ASP A 122 -1.33 -11.50 22.08
C ASP A 122 -1.65 -13.00 22.18
N ALA A 123 -0.73 -13.88 21.75
CA ALA A 123 -0.86 -15.32 21.93
C ALA A 123 -0.80 -15.73 23.42
N PHE A 124 0.07 -15.10 24.21
CA PHE A 124 0.13 -15.31 25.65
C PHE A 124 -1.11 -14.79 26.40
N ARG A 125 -1.71 -13.68 25.94
CA ARG A 125 -2.94 -13.12 26.56
C ARG A 125 -4.15 -14.03 26.38
N ARG A 126 -4.30 -14.69 25.22
CA ARG A 126 -5.41 -15.62 24.95
C ARG A 126 -5.35 -16.91 25.76
N ARG A 127 -4.16 -17.32 26.24
CA ARG A 127 -3.99 -18.49 27.12
C ARG A 127 -4.37 -18.23 28.58
N ARG A 128 -4.39 -16.97 29.02
CA ARG A 128 -4.65 -16.62 30.42
C ARG A 128 -6.15 -16.54 30.79
N PHE A 129 -7.05 -16.72 29.81
CA PHE A 129 -8.51 -16.73 30.00
C PHE A 129 -9.14 -18.13 30.02
N PHE A 130 -8.35 -19.21 29.92
CA PHE A 130 -8.84 -20.61 29.99
C PHE A 130 -8.59 -21.27 31.36
N HIS A 131 -8.33 -20.49 32.41
CA HIS A 131 -8.16 -20.98 33.79
C HIS A 131 -8.98 -20.15 34.78
N LEU A 132 -10.26 -19.96 34.48
CA LEU A 132 -11.35 -19.65 35.42
C LEU A 132 -12.59 -20.42 34.92
#